data_AF-A0A1A6AIH2-F1
#
_entry.id   AF-A0A1A6AIH2-F1
#
_cell.length_a   1.000
_cell.length_b   1.000
_cell.length_c   1.000
_cell.angle_alpha   90.00
_cell.angle_beta   90.00
_cell.angle_gamma   90.00
#
_symmetry.space_group_name_H-M   'P 1'
#
loop_
_entity.id
_entity.type
_entity.pdbx_description
1 polymer ?
#
loop_
_entity_poly.entity_id
_entity_poly.type
_entity_poly.pdbx_seq_one_letter_code
_entity_poly.pdbx_strand_id
1 'polypeptide(L)'
;MKKILGIAAAAAIVLGMSNTTYAKTTYNVTRLAGNNRYETSENIANNFENGTVQSVIIASGNNFPDALGGSVLSKIYNAPILLLNDDFKNSSNAVDYIQNHLSKSGNIYILGGTSSVSDDFVSYIKGLGYGNVTRFGGGNRFETNKSIINSMNVQKGTPMVITNGWGFADALSVSSVAACNKYPIFMIDNGKLSESNKDVISSIQPSKIFVIGGQSSVSDSVVNEVKSLQPSLTDSNIVRIGGETRYDTSLNICKYFNSNSNSTVLANGANFPDALSGSALASKLSAPIMLTDGRDISKQKSYIDEKGYKDIFLLGGFNSVDLSVEYLLKPTSLIPKTEIDYITALKGYCDSYEDKTSTVSTQMEDIYNKTTDIRVAITSASTAQELSSDIEQLITLFNQGNSYLSSYKSDLTTLKSDVSNLSVPSGLETYNNQYLSNINTQINYVDITMKYTTSCLNIFTEMKDALDNMDIDKLEKSTDELENIGSDGNSISNIENGNKGIDDLDTRLGNALTSYQQQ
;
A
#
# COMPACT_ATOMS: atom_id res chain seq x y z
N MET A 1 47.86 5.87 44.15
CA MET A 1 48.84 5.99 43.05
C MET A 1 48.34 5.18 41.86
N LYS A 2 48.40 5.79 40.67
CA LYS A 2 48.09 5.23 39.33
C LYS A 2 46.61 5.04 38.99
N LYS A 3 45.96 6.13 38.57
CA LYS A 3 45.44 6.34 37.19
C LYS A 3 44.58 7.61 37.14
N ILE A 4 45.23 8.75 37.39
CA ILE A 4 44.79 10.09 36.96
C ILE A 4 45.87 10.55 36.00
N LEU A 5 45.80 10.09 34.74
CA LEU A 5 46.67 10.54 33.62
C LEU A 5 46.18 9.97 32.27
N GLY A 6 44.87 9.74 32.15
CA GLY A 6 44.23 9.20 30.93
C GLY A 6 42.99 9.97 30.50
N ILE A 7 42.80 11.21 30.97
CA ILE A 7 41.61 12.05 30.66
C ILE A 7 41.99 13.32 29.88
N ALA A 8 43.26 13.74 29.86
CA ALA A 8 43.68 14.95 29.16
C ALA A 8 44.11 14.74 27.68
N ALA A 9 44.33 13.49 27.22
CA ALA A 9 44.75 13.20 25.85
C ALA A 9 43.58 12.81 24.91
N ALA A 10 42.41 12.44 25.44
CA ALA A 10 41.22 12.15 24.64
C ALA A 10 40.40 13.41 24.30
N ALA A 11 40.57 14.50 25.05
CA ALA A 11 39.84 15.75 24.83
C ALA A 11 40.38 16.60 23.66
N ALA A 12 41.62 16.38 23.22
CA ALA A 12 42.24 17.17 22.16
C ALA A 12 42.04 16.60 20.73
N ILE A 13 41.61 15.34 20.60
CA ILE A 13 41.35 14.71 19.28
C ILE A 13 39.87 14.88 18.86
N VAL A 14 38.98 15.24 19.78
CA VAL A 14 37.54 15.48 19.49
C VAL A 14 37.27 16.88 18.94
N LEU A 15 38.20 17.83 19.06
CA LEU A 15 38.01 19.23 18.62
C LEU A 15 38.49 19.51 17.19
N GLY A 16 38.93 18.47 16.45
CA GLY A 16 39.46 18.59 15.08
C GLY A 16 38.55 18.03 13.99
N MET A 17 37.39 17.47 14.32
CA MET A 17 36.38 17.13 13.30
C MET A 17 35.68 18.43 12.94
N SER A 18 36.05 18.98 11.79
CA SER A 18 35.16 19.90 11.09
C SER A 18 33.87 19.12 10.87
N ASN A 19 32.85 19.38 11.70
CA ASN A 19 31.49 19.05 11.35
C ASN A 19 31.25 19.82 10.05
N THR A 20 31.39 19.11 8.94
CA THR A 20 30.79 19.53 7.69
C THR A 20 29.31 19.63 8.02
N THR A 21 28.90 20.86 8.34
CA THR A 21 27.50 21.22 8.45
C THR A 21 26.99 21.14 7.03
N TYR A 22 26.58 19.94 6.62
CA TYR A 22 25.81 19.78 5.40
C TYR A 22 24.61 20.72 5.56
N ALA A 23 24.46 21.65 4.63
CA ALA A 23 23.28 22.49 4.59
C ALA A 23 22.06 21.55 4.59
N LYS A 24 21.19 21.68 5.59
CA LYS A 24 19.98 20.88 5.72
C LYS A 24 19.16 21.05 4.44
N THR A 25 19.14 20.04 3.58
CA THR A 25 18.33 20.08 2.35
C THR A 25 16.88 20.22 2.78
N THR A 26 16.32 21.40 2.55
CA THR A 26 14.91 21.67 2.83
C THR A 26 14.14 21.31 1.56
N TYR A 27 13.29 20.28 1.66
CA TYR A 27 12.41 19.90 0.56
C TYR A 27 11.03 20.54 0.73
N ASN A 28 10.40 20.88 -0.39
CA ASN A 28 9.00 21.24 -0.48
C ASN A 28 8.19 19.97 -0.76
N VAL A 29 7.67 19.35 0.29
CA VAL A 29 6.93 18.08 0.18
C VAL A 29 5.44 18.34 0.03
N THR A 30 4.85 17.80 -1.04
CA THR A 30 3.40 17.85 -1.29
C THR A 30 2.86 16.44 -1.42
N ARG A 31 1.94 16.05 -0.55
CA ARG A 31 1.21 14.79 -0.68
C ARG A 31 -0.06 14.99 -1.50
N LEU A 32 -0.25 14.14 -2.50
CA LEU A 32 -1.43 14.09 -3.34
C LEU A 32 -2.15 12.76 -3.08
N ALA A 33 -3.21 12.83 -2.28
CA ALA A 33 -3.92 11.66 -1.79
C ALA A 33 -5.41 11.98 -1.57
N GLY A 34 -6.26 10.98 -1.66
CA GLY A 34 -7.63 10.99 -1.18
C GLY A 34 -7.96 9.70 -0.42
N ASN A 35 -9.22 9.52 -0.05
CA ASN A 35 -9.68 8.33 0.68
C ASN A 35 -9.58 7.04 -0.14
N ASN A 36 -9.54 7.17 -1.46
CA ASN A 36 -9.42 6.05 -2.39
C ASN A 36 -8.62 6.47 -3.65
N ARG A 37 -8.36 5.51 -4.54
CA ARG A 37 -7.59 5.72 -5.77
C ARG A 37 -8.20 6.74 -6.74
N TYR A 38 -9.51 6.93 -6.72
CA TYR A 38 -10.23 7.83 -7.62
C TYR A 38 -10.10 9.28 -7.14
N GLU A 39 -10.28 9.51 -5.85
CA GLU A 39 -10.04 10.82 -5.23
C GLU A 39 -8.54 11.20 -5.28
N THR A 40 -7.62 10.25 -5.04
CA THR A 40 -6.19 10.47 -5.28
C THR A 40 -5.93 10.89 -6.73
N SER A 41 -6.56 10.22 -7.71
CA SER A 41 -6.42 10.55 -9.13
C SER A 41 -6.92 11.97 -9.46
N GLU A 42 -8.02 12.41 -8.86
CA GLU A 42 -8.53 13.78 -9.02
C GLU A 42 -7.60 14.80 -8.35
N ASN A 43 -7.10 14.53 -7.15
CA ASN A 43 -6.15 15.42 -6.47
C ASN A 43 -4.84 15.56 -7.25
N ILE A 44 -4.40 14.49 -7.93
CA ILE A 44 -3.29 14.53 -8.89
C ILE A 44 -3.65 15.37 -10.12
N ALA A 45 -4.85 15.22 -10.68
CA ALA A 45 -5.31 16.01 -11.83
C ALA A 45 -5.44 17.50 -11.50
N ASN A 46 -5.93 17.86 -10.31
CA ASN A 46 -5.96 19.24 -9.82
C ASN A 46 -4.56 19.86 -9.67
N ASN A 47 -3.56 19.04 -9.35
CA ASN A 47 -2.15 19.49 -9.34
C ASN A 47 -1.49 19.48 -10.72
N PHE A 48 -2.04 18.73 -11.67
CA PHE A 48 -1.63 18.80 -13.07
C PHE A 48 -2.11 20.11 -13.71
N GLU A 49 -3.37 20.47 -13.49
CA GLU A 49 -3.99 21.73 -13.90
C GLU A 49 -5.29 21.93 -13.09
N ASN A 50 -5.41 23.06 -12.39
CA ASN A 50 -6.65 23.44 -11.67
C ASN A 50 -7.50 24.44 -12.47
N GLY A 51 -6.98 24.96 -13.59
CA GLY A 51 -7.72 25.80 -14.52
C GLY A 51 -8.49 24.99 -15.55
N THR A 52 -8.78 25.61 -16.70
CA THR A 52 -9.44 24.94 -17.81
C THR A 52 -8.45 24.11 -18.65
N VAL A 53 -8.75 22.83 -18.83
CA VAL A 53 -8.03 21.92 -19.72
C VAL A 53 -8.77 21.76 -21.06
N GLN A 54 -8.01 21.45 -22.12
CA GLN A 54 -8.57 21.13 -23.44
C GLN A 54 -8.69 19.64 -23.70
N SER A 55 -8.08 18.81 -22.85
CA SER A 55 -8.02 17.37 -23.03
C SER A 55 -7.96 16.70 -21.66
N VAL A 56 -8.62 15.55 -21.52
CA VAL A 56 -8.43 14.61 -20.40
C VAL A 56 -8.26 13.20 -20.94
N ILE A 57 -7.56 12.36 -20.18
CA ILE A 57 -7.41 10.94 -20.47
C ILE A 57 -8.16 10.16 -19.38
N ILE A 58 -9.00 9.20 -19.79
CA ILE A 58 -9.78 8.34 -18.90
C ILE A 58 -9.23 6.92 -18.99
N ALA A 59 -8.97 6.31 -17.84
CA ALA A 59 -8.57 4.91 -17.72
C ALA A 59 -9.35 4.22 -16.61
N SER A 60 -9.41 2.89 -16.65
CA SER A 60 -9.97 2.11 -15.53
C SER A 60 -9.09 2.28 -14.28
N GLY A 61 -9.70 2.57 -13.14
CA GLY A 61 -9.01 2.47 -11.85
C GLY A 61 -8.98 1.05 -11.30
N ASN A 62 -9.72 0.12 -11.90
CA ASN A 62 -9.80 -1.28 -11.47
C ASN A 62 -8.72 -2.16 -12.12
N ASN A 63 -8.24 -1.80 -13.31
CA ASN A 63 -7.23 -2.57 -14.05
C ASN A 63 -6.22 -1.64 -14.75
N PHE A 64 -4.95 -2.05 -14.81
CA PHE A 64 -3.83 -1.21 -15.26
C PHE A 64 -3.39 -1.30 -16.74
N PRO A 65 -3.46 -2.46 -17.43
CA PRO A 65 -2.67 -2.69 -18.64
C PRO A 65 -2.95 -1.70 -19.78
N ASP A 66 -4.21 -1.32 -19.95
CA ASP A 66 -4.65 -0.43 -21.02
C ASP A 66 -4.04 0.97 -20.93
N ALA A 67 -3.63 1.40 -19.73
CA ALA A 67 -3.18 2.76 -19.46
C ALA A 67 -1.67 2.92 -19.32
N LEU A 68 -0.88 1.84 -19.35
CA LEU A 68 0.58 1.88 -19.15
C LEU A 68 1.35 2.69 -20.22
N GLY A 69 0.74 2.97 -21.39
CA GLY A 69 1.27 3.90 -22.39
C GLY A 69 0.70 5.32 -22.31
N GLY A 70 -0.21 5.58 -21.37
CA GLY A 70 -1.01 6.80 -21.29
C GLY A 70 -0.22 8.05 -20.92
N SER A 71 0.91 7.93 -20.21
CA SER A 71 1.75 9.08 -19.83
C SER A 71 2.27 9.84 -21.06
N VAL A 72 2.58 9.11 -22.14
CA VAL A 72 3.09 9.72 -23.37
C VAL A 72 1.99 10.51 -24.07
N LEU A 73 0.77 9.98 -24.10
CA LEU A 73 -0.41 10.73 -24.58
C LEU A 73 -0.72 11.93 -23.70
N SER A 74 -0.59 11.79 -22.37
CA SER A 74 -0.75 12.90 -21.42
C SER A 74 0.18 14.05 -21.77
N LYS A 75 1.44 13.78 -22.10
CA LYS A 75 2.39 14.82 -22.54
C LYS A 75 2.07 15.39 -23.92
N ILE A 76 1.64 14.56 -24.87
CA ILE A 76 1.29 15.00 -26.25
C ILE A 76 0.05 15.91 -26.24
N TYR A 77 -0.98 15.55 -25.47
CA TYR A 77 -2.25 16.27 -25.43
C TYR A 77 -2.35 17.28 -24.27
N ASN A 78 -1.32 17.39 -23.43
CA ASN A 78 -1.31 18.16 -22.18
C ASN A 78 -2.58 17.88 -21.35
N ALA A 79 -2.78 16.61 -21.05
CA ALA A 79 -4.00 16.08 -20.43
C ALA A 79 -3.69 15.33 -19.13
N PRO A 80 -4.43 15.55 -18.03
CA PRO A 80 -4.34 14.69 -16.87
C PRO A 80 -4.91 13.30 -17.18
N ILE A 81 -4.49 12.29 -16.40
CA ILE A 81 -5.07 10.95 -16.42
C ILE A 81 -6.00 10.83 -15.21
N LEU A 82 -7.28 10.59 -15.48
CA LEU A 82 -8.33 10.37 -14.49
C LEU A 82 -8.71 8.90 -14.45
N LEU A 83 -8.79 8.34 -13.25
CA LEU A 83 -9.22 6.97 -13.03
C LEU A 83 -10.74 6.91 -12.84
N LEU A 84 -11.37 6.02 -13.60
CA LEU A 84 -12.81 5.78 -13.56
C LEU A 84 -13.11 4.51 -12.75
N ASN A 85 -14.15 4.58 -11.92
CA ASN A 85 -14.75 3.43 -11.26
C ASN A 85 -15.96 2.91 -12.06
N ASP A 86 -16.48 1.73 -11.70
CA ASP A 86 -17.64 1.16 -12.40
C ASP A 86 -18.95 1.93 -12.08
N ASP A 87 -19.04 2.57 -10.91
CA ASP A 87 -20.19 3.38 -10.48
C ASP A 87 -20.02 4.89 -10.75
N PHE A 88 -19.63 5.21 -11.98
CA PHE A 88 -19.29 6.59 -12.35
C PHE A 88 -20.47 7.56 -12.28
N LYS A 89 -21.72 7.07 -12.22
CA LYS A 89 -22.93 7.90 -12.17
C LYS A 89 -23.18 8.46 -10.78
N ASN A 90 -22.83 7.72 -9.73
CA ASN A 90 -23.13 8.09 -8.34
C ASN A 90 -21.91 8.63 -7.60
N SER A 91 -20.69 8.36 -8.08
CA SER A 91 -19.48 8.80 -7.42
C SER A 91 -18.30 8.77 -8.38
N SER A 92 -18.07 9.82 -9.18
CA SER A 92 -16.79 9.90 -9.88
C SER A 92 -16.15 11.28 -9.79
N ASN A 93 -15.13 11.33 -8.94
CA ASN A 93 -14.05 12.32 -8.95
C ASN A 93 -13.56 12.65 -10.39
N ALA A 94 -13.58 11.67 -11.30
CA ALA A 94 -13.28 11.88 -12.71
C ALA A 94 -14.33 12.75 -13.44
N VAL A 95 -15.63 12.50 -13.23
CA VAL A 95 -16.70 13.33 -13.82
C VAL A 95 -16.69 14.72 -13.21
N ASP A 96 -16.48 14.83 -11.89
CA ASP A 96 -16.40 16.13 -11.21
C ASP A 96 -15.27 16.99 -11.80
N TYR A 97 -14.07 16.41 -11.94
CA TYR A 97 -12.96 17.09 -12.60
C TYR A 97 -13.29 17.50 -14.05
N ILE A 98 -13.93 16.61 -14.83
CA ILE A 98 -14.36 16.92 -16.21
C ILE A 98 -15.32 18.11 -16.22
N GLN A 99 -16.33 18.13 -15.34
CA GLN A 99 -17.33 19.19 -15.28
C GLN A 99 -16.73 20.53 -14.87
N ASN A 100 -15.78 20.52 -13.96
CA ASN A 100 -15.15 21.72 -13.41
C ASN A 100 -14.03 22.29 -14.30
N HIS A 101 -13.28 21.42 -15.00
CA HIS A 101 -12.03 21.82 -15.66
C HIS A 101 -12.02 21.60 -17.17
N LEU A 102 -12.76 20.63 -17.73
CA LEU A 102 -12.71 20.39 -19.18
C LEU A 102 -13.60 21.39 -19.93
N SER A 103 -13.02 22.08 -20.92
CA SER A 103 -13.79 22.87 -21.89
C SER A 103 -14.87 22.02 -22.56
N LYS A 104 -16.07 22.57 -22.81
CA LYS A 104 -17.15 21.86 -23.52
C LYS A 104 -16.76 21.42 -24.93
N SER A 105 -15.82 22.11 -25.58
CA SER A 105 -15.24 21.73 -26.87
C SER A 105 -14.00 20.83 -26.74
N GLY A 106 -13.58 20.51 -25.52
CA GLY A 106 -12.37 19.73 -25.22
C GLY A 106 -12.53 18.25 -25.56
N ASN A 107 -11.42 17.53 -25.55
CA ASN A 107 -11.32 16.13 -25.96
C ASN A 107 -11.23 15.19 -24.75
N ILE A 108 -11.90 14.04 -24.85
CA ILE A 108 -11.84 12.97 -23.86
C ILE A 108 -11.27 11.74 -24.55
N TYR A 109 -10.08 11.31 -24.11
CA TYR A 109 -9.39 10.14 -24.65
C TYR A 109 -9.54 8.97 -23.69
N ILE A 110 -10.18 7.89 -24.11
CA ILE A 110 -10.38 6.69 -23.29
C ILE A 110 -9.30 5.67 -23.61
N LEU A 111 -8.60 5.17 -22.60
CA LEU A 111 -7.64 4.07 -22.74
C LEU A 111 -8.31 2.77 -22.30
N GLY A 112 -8.44 1.84 -23.26
CA GLY A 112 -9.03 0.53 -23.04
C GLY A 112 -10.36 0.29 -23.76
N GLY A 113 -10.70 -0.99 -23.86
CA GLY A 113 -11.94 -1.47 -24.44
C GLY A 113 -13.17 -1.16 -23.57
N THR A 114 -14.34 -1.63 -24.02
CA THR A 114 -15.63 -1.42 -23.34
C THR A 114 -15.72 -2.14 -21.99
N SER A 115 -14.90 -3.18 -21.76
CA SER A 115 -14.78 -3.84 -20.46
C SER A 115 -14.02 -3.02 -19.42
N SER A 116 -13.17 -2.09 -19.85
CA SER A 116 -12.35 -1.25 -18.97
C SER A 116 -13.03 0.08 -18.69
N VAL A 117 -13.64 0.67 -19.72
CA VAL A 117 -14.47 1.88 -19.63
C VAL A 117 -15.69 1.67 -20.52
N SER A 118 -16.88 1.53 -19.92
CA SER A 118 -18.10 1.14 -20.65
C SER A 118 -18.60 2.22 -21.62
N ASP A 119 -19.42 1.82 -22.59
CA ASP A 119 -20.09 2.78 -23.48
C ASP A 119 -21.21 3.57 -22.77
N ASP A 120 -21.66 3.09 -21.61
CA ASP A 120 -22.55 3.84 -20.72
C ASP A 120 -21.88 5.11 -20.21
N PHE A 121 -20.58 5.05 -19.87
CA PHE A 121 -19.80 6.23 -19.49
C PHE A 121 -19.71 7.22 -20.65
N VAL A 122 -19.40 6.73 -21.85
CA VAL A 122 -19.33 7.56 -23.07
C VAL A 122 -20.66 8.26 -23.32
N SER A 123 -21.77 7.53 -23.22
CA SER A 123 -23.12 8.06 -23.43
C SER A 123 -23.48 9.09 -22.37
N TYR A 124 -23.14 8.83 -21.10
CA TYR A 124 -23.35 9.75 -19.98
C TYR A 124 -22.60 11.08 -20.17
N ILE A 125 -21.31 11.02 -20.44
CA ILE A 125 -20.46 12.21 -20.67
C ILE A 125 -20.93 13.03 -21.89
N LYS A 126 -21.35 12.37 -22.97
CA LYS A 126 -21.96 13.05 -24.12
C LYS A 126 -23.28 13.75 -23.74
N GLY A 127 -24.09 13.11 -22.89
CA GLY A 127 -25.30 13.72 -22.31
C GLY A 127 -25.02 14.98 -21.48
N LEU A 128 -23.83 15.08 -20.86
CA LEU A 128 -23.36 16.30 -20.17
C LEU A 128 -22.80 17.39 -21.12
N GLY A 129 -22.86 17.17 -22.44
CA GLY A 129 -22.45 18.12 -23.47
C GLY A 129 -21.00 18.01 -23.94
N TYR A 130 -20.28 16.94 -23.58
CA TYR A 130 -18.91 16.68 -24.06
C TYR A 130 -18.94 15.76 -25.29
N GLY A 131 -18.94 16.35 -26.48
CA GLY A 131 -19.11 15.60 -27.74
C GLY A 131 -17.89 14.83 -28.23
N ASN A 132 -16.68 15.32 -27.91
CA ASN A 132 -15.43 14.85 -28.51
C ASN A 132 -14.80 13.73 -27.68
N VAL A 133 -15.33 12.51 -27.82
CA VAL A 133 -14.81 11.31 -27.13
C VAL A 133 -14.14 10.38 -28.13
N THR A 134 -12.85 10.07 -27.90
CA THR A 134 -12.07 9.12 -28.71
C THR A 134 -11.61 7.96 -27.84
N ARG A 135 -11.82 6.72 -28.31
CA ARG A 135 -11.39 5.51 -27.59
C ARG A 135 -10.16 4.91 -28.26
N PHE A 136 -9.11 4.72 -27.48
CA PHE A 136 -7.92 3.92 -27.81
C PHE A 136 -8.01 2.60 -27.04
N GLY A 137 -8.67 1.60 -27.62
CA GLY A 137 -8.86 0.28 -27.00
C GLY A 137 -8.91 -0.82 -28.04
N GLY A 138 -8.50 -2.02 -27.66
CA GLY A 138 -8.58 -3.23 -28.48
C GLY A 138 -9.11 -4.43 -27.70
N GLY A 139 -9.05 -5.62 -28.31
CA GLY A 139 -9.50 -6.87 -27.67
C GLY A 139 -8.60 -7.34 -26.52
N ASN A 140 -7.41 -6.76 -26.38
CA ASN A 140 -6.47 -7.02 -25.30
C ASN A 140 -5.52 -5.83 -25.09
N ARG A 141 -4.70 -5.89 -24.03
CA ARG A 141 -3.73 -4.84 -23.64
C ARG A 141 -2.74 -4.46 -24.74
N PHE A 142 -2.35 -5.40 -25.60
CA PHE A 142 -1.37 -5.18 -26.66
C PHE A 142 -1.99 -4.44 -27.84
N GLU A 143 -3.24 -4.74 -28.17
CA GLU A 143 -4.01 -3.98 -29.16
C GLU A 143 -4.34 -2.57 -28.67
N THR A 144 -4.70 -2.40 -27.39
CA THR A 144 -4.82 -1.08 -26.77
C THR A 144 -3.50 -0.31 -26.86
N ASN A 145 -2.37 -0.95 -26.51
CA ASN A 145 -1.04 -0.34 -26.62
C ASN A 145 -0.71 0.09 -28.05
N LYS A 146 -1.01 -0.74 -29.06
CA LYS A 146 -0.88 -0.37 -30.48
C LYS A 146 -1.73 0.83 -30.85
N SER A 147 -3.00 0.87 -30.41
CA SER A 147 -3.91 2.00 -30.68
C SER A 147 -3.35 3.30 -30.12
N ILE A 148 -2.83 3.26 -28.88
CA ILE A 148 -2.11 4.38 -28.25
C ILE A 148 -0.92 4.81 -29.11
N ILE A 149 -0.01 3.90 -29.46
CA ILE A 149 1.20 4.23 -30.22
C ILE A 149 0.86 4.83 -31.58
N ASN A 150 -0.14 4.30 -32.28
CA ASN A 150 -0.58 4.83 -33.57
C ASN A 150 -1.12 6.26 -33.46
N SER A 151 -1.79 6.60 -32.36
CA SER A 151 -2.29 7.97 -32.13
C SER A 151 -1.17 9.01 -31.88
N MET A 152 0.04 8.56 -31.55
CA MET A 152 1.18 9.43 -31.24
C MET A 152 1.84 10.05 -32.49
N ASN A 153 1.54 9.55 -33.70
CA ASN A 153 2.21 9.97 -34.95
C ASN A 153 3.75 9.94 -34.86
N VAL A 154 4.29 8.82 -34.34
CA VAL A 154 5.72 8.65 -34.08
C VAL A 154 6.54 8.80 -35.35
N GLN A 155 7.53 9.69 -35.32
CA GLN A 155 8.40 9.93 -36.46
C GLN A 155 9.39 8.79 -36.68
N LYS A 156 9.76 8.57 -37.94
CA LYS A 156 10.79 7.58 -38.29
C LYS A 156 12.12 7.91 -37.58
N GLY A 157 12.79 6.90 -37.04
CA GLY A 157 14.04 7.04 -36.28
C GLY A 157 13.86 7.32 -34.79
N THR A 158 12.64 7.58 -34.30
CA THR A 158 12.39 7.87 -32.88
C THR A 158 12.78 6.66 -32.02
N PRO A 159 13.60 6.84 -30.95
CA PRO A 159 13.86 5.78 -29.99
C PRO A 159 12.58 5.23 -29.37
N MET A 160 12.58 3.95 -29.02
CA MET A 160 11.43 3.29 -28.38
C MET A 160 11.81 2.62 -27.07
N VAL A 161 10.80 2.39 -26.25
CA VAL A 161 10.88 1.68 -24.98
C VAL A 161 10.17 0.34 -25.10
N ILE A 162 10.74 -0.73 -24.55
CA ILE A 162 10.15 -2.06 -24.49
C ILE A 162 10.02 -2.48 -23.03
N THR A 163 8.82 -2.92 -22.65
CA THR A 163 8.49 -3.38 -21.29
C THR A 163 7.65 -4.64 -21.34
N ASN A 164 7.63 -5.42 -20.25
CA ASN A 164 6.70 -6.53 -20.11
C ASN A 164 5.27 -6.00 -19.95
N GLY A 165 4.32 -6.50 -20.77
CA GLY A 165 2.92 -6.09 -20.67
C GLY A 165 2.16 -6.70 -19.49
N TRP A 166 2.73 -7.66 -18.77
CA TRP A 166 2.07 -8.37 -17.67
C TRP A 166 2.33 -7.77 -16.29
N GLY A 167 3.39 -6.98 -16.14
CA GLY A 167 3.69 -6.21 -14.92
C GLY A 167 3.60 -4.71 -15.19
N PHE A 168 3.16 -3.93 -14.21
CA PHE A 168 3.04 -2.48 -14.37
C PHE A 168 4.31 -1.70 -14.02
N ALA A 169 5.12 -2.21 -13.08
CA ALA A 169 6.16 -1.41 -12.44
C ALA A 169 7.24 -0.93 -13.42
N ASP A 170 7.66 -1.76 -14.37
CA ASP A 170 8.66 -1.41 -15.39
C ASP A 170 8.15 -0.28 -16.31
N ALA A 171 6.91 -0.40 -16.79
CA ALA A 171 6.28 0.62 -17.64
C ALA A 171 6.00 1.93 -16.89
N LEU A 172 5.53 1.86 -15.64
CA LEU A 172 5.31 3.06 -14.82
C LEU A 172 6.62 3.75 -14.49
N SER A 173 7.69 3.02 -14.23
CA SER A 173 9.00 3.59 -13.88
C SER A 173 9.64 4.41 -15.01
N VAL A 174 9.40 4.03 -16.27
CA VAL A 174 9.92 4.75 -17.44
C VAL A 174 8.92 5.78 -17.99
N SER A 175 7.69 5.80 -17.46
CA SER A 175 6.55 6.53 -18.01
C SER A 175 6.81 8.02 -18.24
N SER A 176 7.37 8.74 -17.25
CA SER A 176 7.58 10.18 -17.36
C SER A 176 8.74 10.54 -18.29
N VAL A 177 9.80 9.73 -18.28
CA VAL A 177 10.93 9.88 -19.20
C VAL A 177 10.50 9.62 -20.64
N ALA A 178 9.78 8.51 -20.88
CA ALA A 178 9.25 8.19 -22.20
C ALA A 178 8.34 9.30 -22.70
N ALA A 179 7.48 9.84 -21.83
CA ALA A 179 6.59 10.94 -22.16
C ALA A 179 7.34 12.22 -22.55
N CYS A 180 8.32 12.65 -21.74
CA CYS A 180 9.13 13.84 -22.00
C CYS A 180 9.90 13.76 -23.33
N ASN A 181 10.34 12.56 -23.71
CA ASN A 181 11.04 12.33 -24.98
C ASN A 181 10.11 11.91 -26.13
N LYS A 182 8.81 11.76 -25.87
CA LYS A 182 7.81 11.21 -26.80
C LYS A 182 8.19 9.84 -27.37
N TYR A 183 8.88 9.03 -26.58
CA TYR A 183 9.22 7.66 -26.96
C TYR A 183 8.00 6.75 -26.79
N PRO A 184 7.61 5.99 -27.82
CA PRO A 184 6.55 5.00 -27.67
C PRO A 184 6.98 3.88 -26.72
N ILE A 185 6.08 3.51 -25.81
CA ILE A 185 6.25 2.38 -24.90
C ILE A 185 5.55 1.17 -25.51
N PHE A 186 6.31 0.16 -25.90
CA PHE A 186 5.82 -1.11 -26.40
C PHE A 186 5.71 -2.12 -25.27
N MET A 187 4.56 -2.79 -25.21
CA MET A 187 4.33 -3.92 -24.31
C MET A 187 4.50 -5.24 -25.05
N ILE A 188 5.26 -6.16 -24.44
CA ILE A 188 5.47 -7.50 -24.98
C ILE A 188 4.65 -8.55 -24.25
N ASP A 189 4.35 -9.65 -24.96
CA ASP A 189 3.60 -10.77 -24.41
C ASP A 189 4.55 -11.95 -24.14
N ASN A 190 4.86 -12.19 -22.87
CA ASN A 190 5.58 -13.39 -22.41
C ASN A 190 6.81 -13.75 -23.27
N GLY A 191 7.67 -12.77 -23.52
CA GLY A 191 8.90 -12.97 -24.29
C GLY A 191 8.73 -12.98 -25.81
N LYS A 192 7.61 -12.47 -26.34
CA LYS A 192 7.36 -12.32 -27.78
C LYS A 192 6.80 -10.94 -28.13
N LEU A 193 7.13 -10.44 -29.32
CA LEU A 193 6.40 -9.32 -29.92
C LEU A 193 5.10 -9.84 -30.53
N SER A 194 3.99 -9.17 -30.23
CA SER A 194 2.74 -9.40 -30.98
C SER A 194 2.97 -9.01 -32.45
N GLU A 195 2.29 -9.67 -33.39
CA GLU A 195 2.41 -9.34 -34.81
C GLU A 195 2.08 -7.86 -35.06
N SER A 196 1.06 -7.37 -34.35
CA SER A 196 0.67 -5.97 -34.33
C SER A 196 1.79 -5.00 -33.93
N ASN A 197 2.70 -5.38 -33.03
CA ASN A 197 3.85 -4.55 -32.66
C ASN A 197 4.92 -4.53 -33.75
N LYS A 198 5.10 -5.64 -34.48
CA LYS A 198 6.15 -5.75 -35.50
C LYS A 198 5.95 -4.76 -36.65
N ASP A 199 4.70 -4.59 -37.09
CA ASP A 199 4.34 -3.61 -38.12
C ASP A 199 4.69 -2.19 -37.70
N VAL A 200 4.32 -1.83 -36.47
CA VAL A 200 4.54 -0.48 -35.92
C VAL A 200 6.05 -0.23 -35.75
N ILE A 201 6.81 -1.19 -35.25
CA ILE A 201 8.27 -1.11 -35.12
C ILE A 201 8.92 -0.93 -36.50
N SER A 202 8.46 -1.67 -37.51
CA SER A 202 8.97 -1.60 -38.88
C SER A 202 8.67 -0.25 -39.55
N SER A 203 7.55 0.38 -39.22
CA SER A 203 7.20 1.73 -39.68
C SER A 203 8.04 2.81 -38.99
N ILE A 204 8.26 2.68 -37.68
CA ILE A 204 9.02 3.68 -36.89
C ILE A 204 10.52 3.60 -37.20
N GLN A 205 11.07 2.42 -37.50
CA GLN A 205 12.51 2.22 -37.71
C GLN A 205 13.36 2.89 -36.62
N PRO A 206 13.17 2.50 -35.34
CA PRO A 206 13.78 3.17 -34.21
C PRO A 206 15.31 3.18 -34.31
N SER A 207 15.94 4.30 -33.93
CA SER A 207 17.41 4.42 -33.89
C SER A 207 18.04 3.82 -32.63
N LYS A 208 17.24 3.64 -31.57
CA LYS A 208 17.66 3.16 -30.25
C LYS A 208 16.51 2.47 -29.54
N ILE A 209 16.81 1.41 -28.80
CA ILE A 209 15.84 0.64 -28.01
C ILE A 209 16.24 0.70 -26.54
N PHE A 210 15.31 1.13 -25.69
CA PHE A 210 15.43 1.01 -24.24
C PHE A 210 14.62 -0.18 -23.76
N VAL A 211 15.29 -1.22 -23.27
CA VAL A 211 14.66 -2.41 -22.70
C VAL A 211 14.57 -2.23 -21.19
N ILE A 212 13.36 -2.13 -20.65
CA ILE A 212 13.15 -1.91 -19.22
C ILE A 212 12.82 -3.21 -18.52
N GLY A 213 13.54 -3.48 -17.44
CA GLY A 213 13.49 -4.73 -16.69
C GLY A 213 14.61 -5.70 -17.02
N GLY A 214 14.79 -6.68 -16.14
CA GLY A 214 15.75 -7.77 -16.32
C GLY A 214 15.38 -8.70 -17.46
N GLN A 215 16.25 -9.68 -17.73
CA GLN A 215 16.05 -10.68 -18.78
C GLN A 215 14.81 -11.56 -18.56
N SER A 216 14.37 -11.73 -17.30
CA SER A 216 13.13 -12.40 -16.94
C SER A 216 11.87 -11.60 -17.32
N SER A 217 11.93 -10.26 -17.31
CA SER A 217 10.83 -9.39 -17.77
C SER A 217 10.80 -9.30 -19.29
N VAL A 218 11.97 -9.07 -19.92
CA VAL A 218 12.12 -8.94 -21.37
C VAL A 218 13.31 -9.77 -21.81
N SER A 219 13.06 -10.93 -22.43
CA SER A 219 14.12 -11.84 -22.86
C SER A 219 14.93 -11.30 -24.03
N ASP A 220 16.16 -11.81 -24.20
CA ASP A 220 17.00 -11.45 -25.35
C ASP A 220 16.42 -11.95 -26.68
N SER A 221 15.54 -12.95 -26.65
CA SER A 221 14.79 -13.37 -27.85
C SER A 221 13.96 -12.23 -28.42
N VAL A 222 13.33 -11.42 -27.57
CA VAL A 222 12.56 -10.23 -27.99
C VAL A 222 13.49 -9.20 -28.62
N VAL A 223 14.65 -8.95 -27.99
CA VAL A 223 15.64 -8.01 -28.52
C VAL A 223 16.13 -8.45 -29.89
N ASN A 224 16.38 -9.74 -30.07
CA ASN A 224 16.81 -10.31 -31.36
C ASN A 224 15.70 -10.23 -32.42
N GLU A 225 14.43 -10.41 -32.03
CA GLU A 225 13.28 -10.20 -32.91
C GLU A 225 13.20 -8.75 -33.40
N VAL A 226 13.40 -7.77 -32.52
CA VAL A 226 13.46 -6.33 -32.90
C VAL A 226 14.62 -6.05 -33.86
N LYS A 227 15.81 -6.61 -33.62
CA LYS A 227 16.98 -6.45 -34.52
C LYS A 227 16.74 -7.09 -35.89
N SER A 228 16.00 -8.20 -35.94
CA SER A 228 15.63 -8.83 -37.22
C SER A 228 14.67 -7.95 -38.01
N LEU A 229 13.76 -7.24 -37.34
CA LEU A 229 12.87 -6.26 -37.96
C LEU A 229 13.60 -4.96 -38.35
N GLN A 230 14.64 -4.57 -37.62
CA GLN A 230 15.51 -3.43 -37.95
C GLN A 230 17.00 -3.78 -37.95
N PRO A 231 17.52 -4.30 -39.07
CA PRO A 231 18.91 -4.71 -39.20
C PRO A 231 19.95 -3.59 -39.01
N SER A 232 19.52 -2.33 -39.04
CA SER A 232 20.39 -1.18 -38.72
C SER A 232 20.72 -1.08 -37.22
N LEU A 233 19.99 -1.79 -36.35
CA LEU A 233 20.25 -1.81 -34.91
C LEU A 233 21.38 -2.80 -34.58
N THR A 234 22.38 -2.32 -33.85
CA THR A 234 23.44 -3.13 -33.26
C THR A 234 23.31 -3.17 -31.74
N ASP A 235 24.15 -3.95 -31.05
CA ASP A 235 24.18 -3.98 -29.58
C ASP A 235 24.38 -2.59 -28.96
N SER A 236 25.11 -1.70 -29.64
CA SER A 236 25.32 -0.31 -29.18
C SER A 236 24.05 0.54 -29.16
N ASN A 237 23.02 0.13 -29.91
CA ASN A 237 21.71 0.79 -29.97
C ASN A 237 20.72 0.23 -28.94
N ILE A 238 21.07 -0.86 -28.23
CA ILE A 238 20.19 -1.50 -27.25
C ILE A 238 20.71 -1.18 -25.86
N VAL A 239 19.84 -0.58 -25.04
CA VAL A 239 20.16 -0.28 -23.65
C VAL A 239 19.16 -0.98 -22.76
N ARG A 240 19.63 -1.95 -21.99
CA ARG A 240 18.81 -2.60 -20.95
C ARG A 240 19.00 -1.88 -19.61
N ILE A 241 17.89 -1.52 -18.96
CA ILE A 241 17.88 -0.86 -17.66
C ILE A 241 16.96 -1.68 -16.73
N GLY A 242 17.55 -2.29 -15.71
CA GLY A 242 16.83 -3.10 -14.72
C GLY A 242 17.55 -3.11 -13.38
N GLY A 243 16.93 -3.68 -12.37
CA GLY A 243 17.48 -3.92 -11.04
C GLY A 243 16.92 -5.19 -10.42
N GLU A 244 17.40 -5.54 -9.22
CA GLU A 244 16.95 -6.72 -8.47
C GLU A 244 15.48 -6.62 -8.07
N THR A 245 15.05 -5.42 -7.70
CA THR A 245 13.65 -5.11 -7.38
C THR A 245 13.07 -4.09 -8.35
N ARG A 246 11.74 -3.96 -8.35
CA ARG A 246 11.04 -2.91 -9.09
C ARG A 246 11.47 -1.49 -8.67
N TYR A 247 11.89 -1.32 -7.42
CA TYR A 247 12.37 -0.05 -6.88
C TYR A 247 13.78 0.26 -7.39
N ASP A 248 14.64 -0.76 -7.48
CA ASP A 248 15.98 -0.62 -8.07
C ASP A 248 15.90 -0.35 -9.58
N THR A 249 15.01 -1.04 -10.32
CA THR A 249 14.75 -0.74 -11.73
C THR A 249 14.32 0.71 -11.91
N SER A 250 13.36 1.19 -11.11
CA SER A 250 12.89 2.57 -11.13
C SER A 250 14.01 3.59 -10.89
N LEU A 251 14.84 3.34 -9.87
CA LEU A 251 15.96 4.21 -9.55
C LEU A 251 17.05 4.20 -10.63
N ASN A 252 17.32 3.03 -11.24
CA ASN A 252 18.29 2.90 -12.33
C ASN A 252 17.83 3.63 -13.59
N ILE A 253 16.52 3.67 -13.89
CA ILE A 253 15.96 4.49 -14.95
C ILE A 253 16.20 5.98 -14.67
N CYS A 254 15.92 6.42 -13.44
CA CYS A 254 16.17 7.81 -13.04
C CYS A 254 17.64 8.18 -13.22
N LYS A 255 18.57 7.34 -12.74
CA LYS A 255 20.02 7.52 -12.89
C LYS A 255 20.47 7.57 -14.36
N TYR A 256 19.94 6.68 -15.20
CA TYR A 256 20.34 6.59 -16.60
C TYR A 256 19.92 7.83 -17.40
N PHE A 257 18.65 8.22 -17.29
CA PHE A 257 18.12 9.35 -18.05
C PHE A 257 18.45 10.69 -17.42
N ASN A 258 18.74 10.72 -16.12
CA ASN A 258 19.27 11.87 -15.40
C ASN A 258 18.47 13.16 -15.67
N SER A 259 17.18 13.16 -15.30
CA SER A 259 16.31 14.31 -15.59
C SER A 259 16.78 15.57 -14.87
N ASN A 260 16.93 16.67 -15.62
CA ASN A 260 17.29 18.01 -15.14
C ASN A 260 16.08 18.78 -14.56
N SER A 261 15.23 18.11 -13.78
CA SER A 261 14.10 18.77 -13.09
C SER A 261 14.52 19.24 -11.70
N ASN A 262 13.81 20.22 -11.14
CA ASN A 262 13.89 20.56 -9.71
C ASN A 262 12.99 19.65 -8.86
N SER A 263 12.11 18.89 -9.50
CA SER A 263 11.05 18.13 -8.84
C SER A 263 11.21 16.63 -9.08
N THR A 264 10.66 15.83 -8.17
CA THR A 264 10.43 14.40 -8.38
C THR A 264 9.10 13.95 -7.80
N VAL A 265 8.59 12.84 -8.33
CA VAL A 265 7.35 12.20 -7.89
C VAL A 265 7.71 10.85 -7.28
N LEU A 266 7.29 10.59 -6.05
CA LEU A 266 7.41 9.30 -5.38
C LEU A 266 6.05 8.61 -5.33
N ALA A 267 6.02 7.34 -5.72
CA ALA A 267 4.81 6.54 -5.68
C ALA A 267 5.10 5.12 -5.16
N ASN A 268 4.09 4.49 -4.58
CA ASN A 268 4.18 3.09 -4.21
C ASN A 268 4.32 2.22 -5.48
N GLY A 269 5.29 1.30 -5.49
CA GLY A 269 5.51 0.37 -6.60
C GLY A 269 4.82 -0.98 -6.45
N ALA A 270 4.25 -1.30 -5.28
CA ALA A 270 3.47 -2.51 -5.02
C ALA A 270 2.03 -2.43 -5.56
N ASN A 271 1.49 -1.22 -5.74
CA ASN A 271 0.19 -0.95 -6.36
C ASN A 271 0.32 0.08 -7.50
N PHE A 272 -0.63 0.10 -8.44
CA PHE A 272 -0.52 0.89 -9.70
C PHE A 272 -1.29 2.22 -9.78
N PRO A 273 -2.48 2.42 -9.17
CA PRO A 273 -3.36 3.53 -9.52
C PRO A 273 -2.75 4.92 -9.32
N ASP A 274 -2.08 5.11 -8.18
CA ASP A 274 -1.48 6.39 -7.80
C ASP A 274 -0.32 6.74 -8.75
N ALA A 275 0.55 5.77 -9.05
CA ALA A 275 1.65 5.96 -10.01
C ALA A 275 1.16 6.14 -11.46
N LEU A 276 0.07 5.49 -11.84
CA LEU A 276 -0.51 5.62 -13.18
C LEU A 276 -1.05 7.03 -13.44
N SER A 277 -1.91 7.54 -12.55
CA SER A 277 -2.40 8.93 -12.63
C SER A 277 -1.24 9.92 -12.44
N GLY A 278 -0.36 9.64 -11.48
CA GLY A 278 0.86 10.39 -11.18
C GLY A 278 1.85 10.54 -12.33
N SER A 279 1.88 9.57 -13.24
CA SER A 279 2.76 9.62 -14.42
C SER A 279 2.45 10.83 -15.31
N ALA A 280 1.19 11.27 -15.36
CA ALA A 280 0.80 12.49 -16.07
C ALA A 280 1.42 13.74 -15.43
N LEU A 281 1.32 13.85 -14.10
CA LEU A 281 1.92 14.95 -13.34
C LEU A 281 3.45 14.96 -13.47
N ALA A 282 4.09 13.80 -13.30
CA ALA A 282 5.54 13.67 -13.50
C ALA A 282 5.96 14.14 -14.91
N SER A 283 5.19 13.75 -15.94
CA SER A 283 5.42 14.16 -17.32
C SER A 283 5.24 15.67 -17.53
N LYS A 284 4.23 16.29 -16.90
CA LYS A 284 3.98 17.74 -16.92
C LYS A 284 5.15 18.52 -16.34
N LEU A 285 5.60 18.10 -15.15
CA LEU A 285 6.73 18.69 -14.42
C LEU A 285 8.10 18.37 -15.04
N SER A 286 8.13 17.51 -16.07
CA SER A 286 9.36 16.93 -16.63
C SER A 286 10.23 16.25 -15.56
N ALA A 287 9.59 15.73 -14.52
CA ALA A 287 10.18 15.13 -13.34
C ALA A 287 10.25 13.61 -13.47
N PRO A 288 11.26 12.94 -12.89
CA PRO A 288 11.25 11.49 -12.79
C PRO A 288 10.18 11.03 -11.79
N ILE A 289 9.55 9.90 -12.09
CA ILE A 289 8.74 9.14 -11.14
C ILE A 289 9.58 8.00 -10.55
N MET A 290 9.74 7.99 -9.23
CA MET A 290 10.46 6.98 -8.47
C MET A 290 9.50 6.08 -7.72
N LEU A 291 9.64 4.77 -7.90
CA LEU A 291 8.88 3.77 -7.15
C LEU A 291 9.60 3.42 -5.85
N THR A 292 8.82 3.29 -4.77
CA THR A 292 9.24 2.83 -3.44
C THR A 292 8.26 1.77 -2.92
N ASP A 293 8.67 0.99 -1.91
CA ASP A 293 7.74 0.15 -1.14
C ASP A 293 6.79 0.96 -0.25
N GLY A 294 7.01 2.27 -0.14
CA GLY A 294 6.20 3.18 0.66
C GLY A 294 6.64 3.25 2.12
N ARG A 295 7.73 2.59 2.52
CA ARG A 295 8.24 2.56 3.89
C ARG A 295 9.71 2.98 3.94
N ASP A 296 10.58 2.28 3.20
CA ASP A 296 12.00 2.61 3.10
C ASP A 296 12.29 3.32 1.77
N ILE A 297 12.75 4.56 1.88
CA ILE A 297 13.17 5.39 0.74
C ILE A 297 14.66 5.71 0.79
N SER A 298 15.48 5.00 1.55
CA SER A 298 16.89 5.37 1.76
C SER A 298 17.67 5.51 0.45
N LYS A 299 17.47 4.59 -0.51
CA LYS A 299 18.11 4.65 -1.84
C LYS A 299 17.58 5.81 -2.69
N GLN A 300 16.27 6.03 -2.68
CA GLN A 300 15.60 7.10 -3.41
C GLN A 300 16.01 8.47 -2.84
N LYS A 301 15.98 8.62 -1.51
CA LYS A 301 16.41 9.83 -0.80
C LYS A 301 17.87 10.16 -1.09
N SER A 302 18.76 9.17 -1.06
CA SER A 302 20.17 9.38 -1.41
C SER A 302 20.32 9.97 -2.82
N TYR A 303 19.52 9.49 -3.77
CA TYR A 303 19.51 10.02 -5.13
C TYR A 303 18.84 11.41 -5.24
N ILE A 304 17.76 11.64 -4.50
CA ILE A 304 17.10 12.95 -4.37
C ILE A 304 18.10 14.00 -3.88
N ASP A 305 18.89 13.66 -2.86
CA ASP A 305 19.96 14.50 -2.31
C ASP A 305 21.08 14.75 -3.32
N GLU A 306 21.56 13.70 -4.00
CA GLU A 306 22.60 13.81 -5.05
C GLU A 306 22.16 14.74 -6.19
N LYS A 307 20.88 14.65 -6.61
CA LYS A 307 20.31 15.50 -7.66
C LYS A 307 19.94 16.90 -7.20
N GLY A 308 19.84 17.11 -5.89
CA GLY A 308 19.41 18.38 -5.33
C GLY A 308 17.95 18.70 -5.67
N TYR A 309 17.08 17.70 -5.88
CA TYR A 309 15.65 17.94 -6.05
C TYR A 309 15.09 18.66 -4.82
N LYS A 310 14.22 19.64 -5.05
CA LYS A 310 13.61 20.44 -3.98
C LYS A 310 12.13 20.15 -3.82
N ASP A 311 11.39 19.99 -4.92
CA ASP A 311 9.94 19.77 -4.86
C ASP A 311 9.63 18.27 -4.97
N ILE A 312 9.10 17.70 -3.90
CA ILE A 312 8.85 16.26 -3.80
C ILE A 312 7.35 16.02 -3.71
N PHE A 313 6.80 15.31 -4.69
CA PHE A 313 5.39 14.93 -4.70
C PHE A 313 5.22 13.49 -4.24
N LEU A 314 4.50 13.26 -3.14
CA LEU A 314 4.17 11.93 -2.65
C LEU A 314 2.78 11.55 -3.14
N LEU A 315 2.65 10.41 -3.82
CA LEU A 315 1.37 9.95 -4.36
C LEU A 315 0.74 8.88 -3.47
N GLY A 316 -0.53 9.11 -3.12
CA GLY A 316 -1.34 8.20 -2.31
C GLY A 316 -1.30 8.50 -0.81
N GLY A 317 -2.27 7.92 -0.10
CA GLY A 317 -2.38 8.05 1.36
C GLY A 317 -1.30 7.25 2.10
N PHE A 318 -1.38 7.19 3.43
CA PHE A 318 -0.34 6.58 4.26
C PHE A 318 -0.16 5.07 4.08
N ASN A 319 -1.16 4.38 3.53
CA ASN A 319 -1.05 2.97 3.16
C ASN A 319 -0.27 2.78 1.86
N SER A 320 -0.19 3.80 0.99
CA SER A 320 0.65 3.79 -0.23
C SER A 320 2.07 4.28 0.10
N VAL A 321 2.20 5.47 0.67
CA VAL A 321 3.49 6.06 1.07
C VAL A 321 3.33 6.53 2.51
N ASP A 322 4.03 5.91 3.45
CA ASP A 322 3.84 6.15 4.88
C ASP A 322 4.04 7.62 5.27
N LEU A 323 3.48 8.00 6.41
CA LEU A 323 3.76 9.27 7.06
C LEU A 323 5.24 9.38 7.44
N SER A 324 5.91 8.27 7.81
CA SER A 324 7.35 8.28 8.11
C SER A 324 8.19 8.78 6.93
N VAL A 325 7.84 8.40 5.71
CA VAL A 325 8.47 8.88 4.48
C VAL A 325 8.28 10.39 4.32
N GLU A 326 7.08 10.90 4.61
CA GLU A 326 6.82 12.34 4.57
C GLU A 326 7.64 13.08 5.63
N TYR A 327 7.66 12.61 6.88
CA TYR A 327 8.44 13.24 7.95
C TYR A 327 9.94 13.20 7.68
N LEU A 328 10.44 12.13 7.06
CA LEU A 328 11.84 12.04 6.64
C LEU A 328 12.21 13.06 5.55
N LEU A 329 11.23 13.57 4.79
CA LEU A 329 11.43 14.55 3.73
C LEU A 329 10.94 15.95 4.11
N LYS A 330 10.09 16.11 5.12
CA LYS A 330 9.47 17.40 5.43
C LYS A 330 10.27 18.10 6.53
N PRO A 331 10.58 19.40 6.39
CA PRO A 331 11.17 20.17 7.47
C PRO A 331 10.27 20.11 8.72
N THR A 332 10.85 19.84 9.89
CA THR A 332 10.10 19.73 11.16
C THR A 332 9.29 20.98 11.49
N SER A 333 9.75 22.16 11.07
CA SER A 333 9.02 23.42 11.21
C SER A 333 7.70 23.50 10.43
N LEU A 334 7.51 22.64 9.42
CA LEU A 334 6.29 22.55 8.61
C LEU A 334 5.35 21.42 9.06
N ILE A 335 5.73 20.66 10.09
CA ILE A 335 4.86 19.63 10.67
C ILE A 335 4.12 20.24 11.87
N PRO A 336 2.77 20.28 11.85
CA PRO A 336 2.01 20.85 12.95
C PRO A 336 2.26 20.12 14.26
N LYS A 337 2.45 20.87 15.36
CA LYS A 337 2.62 20.28 16.68
C LYS A 337 1.43 19.37 17.07
N THR A 338 0.22 19.78 16.71
CA THR A 338 -1.00 18.98 16.94
C THR A 338 -0.97 17.63 16.24
N GLU A 339 -0.26 17.52 15.12
CA GLU A 339 -0.06 16.26 14.40
C GLU A 339 0.87 15.33 15.18
N ILE A 340 2.00 15.85 15.64
CA ILE A 340 2.97 15.10 16.45
C ILE A 340 2.37 14.68 17.79
N ASP A 341 1.64 15.57 18.46
CA ASP A 341 0.95 15.29 19.72
C ASP A 341 -0.08 14.16 19.53
N TYR A 342 -0.83 14.18 18.42
CA TYR A 342 -1.78 13.12 18.07
C TYR A 342 -1.10 11.79 17.76
N ILE A 343 -0.05 11.77 16.93
CA ILE A 343 0.69 10.54 16.59
C ILE A 343 1.31 9.92 17.85
N THR A 344 1.86 10.75 18.74
CA THR A 344 2.41 10.31 20.03
C THR A 344 1.34 9.71 20.92
N ALA A 345 0.17 10.37 21.01
CA ALA A 345 -0.97 9.86 21.79
C ALA A 345 -1.48 8.53 21.24
N LEU A 346 -1.71 8.43 19.92
CA LEU A 346 -2.19 7.21 19.27
C LEU A 346 -1.20 6.05 19.46
N LYS A 347 0.11 6.30 19.35
CA LYS A 347 1.13 5.31 19.68
C LYS A 347 1.03 4.85 21.13
N GLY A 348 0.88 5.78 22.07
CA GLY A 348 0.68 5.42 23.49
C GLY A 348 -0.54 4.52 23.72
N TYR A 349 -1.61 4.68 22.94
CA TYR A 349 -2.76 3.76 22.97
C TYR A 349 -2.50 2.40 22.32
N CYS A 350 -1.59 2.31 21.34
CA CYS A 350 -1.09 1.03 20.83
C CYS A 350 -0.22 0.33 21.89
N ASP A 351 0.71 1.04 22.52
CA ASP A 351 1.55 0.50 23.60
C ASP A 351 0.67 -0.02 24.76
N SER A 352 -0.34 0.75 25.18
CA SER A 352 -1.27 0.34 26.24
C SER A 352 -2.10 -0.89 25.84
N TYR A 353 -2.49 -0.99 24.57
CA TYR A 353 -3.15 -2.18 24.04
C TYR A 353 -2.24 -3.41 24.14
N GLU A 354 -0.98 -3.29 23.75
CA GLU A 354 0.01 -4.37 23.80
C GLU A 354 0.25 -4.86 25.24
N ASP A 355 0.40 -3.94 26.20
CA ASP A 355 0.57 -4.25 27.62
C ASP A 355 -0.62 -5.04 28.18
N LYS A 356 -1.85 -4.57 27.89
CA LYS A 356 -3.10 -5.21 28.34
C LYS A 356 -3.28 -6.58 27.70
N THR A 357 -2.93 -6.70 26.42
CA THR A 357 -3.01 -7.96 25.67
C THR A 357 -1.99 -8.98 26.18
N SER A 358 -0.76 -8.55 26.45
CA SER A 358 0.28 -9.39 27.03
C SER A 358 -0.13 -9.88 28.42
N THR A 359 -0.70 -9.00 29.24
CA THR A 359 -1.18 -9.34 30.59
C THR A 359 -2.25 -10.44 30.55
N VAL A 360 -3.31 -10.27 29.73
CA VAL A 360 -4.37 -11.29 29.64
C VAL A 360 -3.85 -12.57 28.98
N SER A 361 -2.90 -12.48 28.04
CA SER A 361 -2.29 -13.65 27.40
C SER A 361 -1.57 -14.53 28.42
N THR A 362 -0.70 -13.95 29.26
CA THR A 362 -0.02 -14.68 30.34
C THR A 362 -1.01 -15.27 31.34
N GLN A 363 -2.06 -14.52 31.69
CA GLN A 363 -3.12 -15.00 32.58
C GLN A 363 -3.85 -16.21 31.98
N MET A 364 -4.19 -16.17 30.70
CA MET A 364 -4.90 -17.27 30.02
C MET A 364 -3.99 -18.48 29.76
N GLU A 365 -2.70 -18.27 29.54
CA GLU A 365 -1.70 -19.35 29.45
C GLU A 365 -1.59 -20.13 30.77
N ASP A 366 -1.59 -19.42 31.92
CA ASP A 366 -1.63 -20.05 33.24
C ASP A 366 -2.91 -20.87 33.45
N ILE A 367 -4.08 -20.34 33.06
CA ILE A 367 -5.35 -21.08 33.09
C ILE A 367 -5.28 -22.34 32.20
N TYR A 368 -4.73 -22.22 30.99
CA TYR A 368 -4.59 -23.34 30.06
C TYR A 368 -3.70 -24.46 30.62
N ASN A 369 -2.54 -24.10 31.18
CA ASN A 369 -1.61 -25.07 31.76
C ASN A 369 -2.25 -25.81 32.95
N LYS A 370 -2.89 -25.08 33.86
CA LYS A 370 -3.60 -25.69 35.01
C LYS A 370 -4.78 -26.56 34.57
N THR A 371 -5.52 -26.15 33.54
CA THR A 371 -6.59 -26.97 32.94
C THR A 371 -6.05 -28.26 32.34
N THR A 372 -4.86 -28.21 31.73
CA THR A 372 -4.19 -29.40 31.18
C THR A 372 -3.79 -30.38 32.28
N ASP A 373 -3.26 -29.89 33.40
CA ASP A 373 -2.94 -30.72 34.57
C ASP A 373 -4.19 -31.39 35.16
N ILE A 374 -5.28 -30.63 35.30
CA ILE A 374 -6.55 -31.17 35.81
C ILE A 374 -7.15 -32.20 34.85
N ARG A 375 -7.03 -32.00 33.53
CA ARG A 375 -7.46 -33.00 32.55
C ARG A 375 -6.75 -34.34 32.77
N VAL A 376 -5.46 -34.33 33.09
CA VAL A 376 -4.71 -35.57 33.42
C VAL A 376 -5.25 -36.19 34.71
N ALA A 377 -5.55 -35.39 35.73
CA ALA A 377 -6.15 -35.84 36.98
C ALA A 377 -7.52 -36.50 36.75
N ILE A 378 -8.40 -35.87 35.97
CA ILE A 378 -9.71 -36.40 35.57
C ILE A 378 -9.58 -37.78 34.92
N THR A 379 -8.65 -37.96 33.99
CA THR A 379 -8.43 -39.27 33.32
C THR A 379 -7.88 -40.35 34.25
N SER A 380 -7.32 -39.96 35.39
CA SER A 380 -6.72 -40.84 36.38
C SER A 380 -7.62 -41.06 37.62
N ALA A 381 -8.75 -40.36 37.71
CA ALA A 381 -9.66 -40.44 38.84
C ALA A 381 -10.23 -41.85 39.00
N SER A 382 -10.21 -42.36 40.23
CA SER A 382 -10.65 -43.72 40.57
C SER A 382 -11.98 -43.77 41.32
N THR A 383 -12.44 -42.61 41.79
CA THR A 383 -13.71 -42.45 42.51
C THR A 383 -14.51 -41.27 41.97
N ALA A 384 -15.84 -41.31 42.15
CA ALA A 384 -16.72 -40.20 41.78
C ALA A 384 -16.39 -38.92 42.57
N GLN A 385 -15.91 -39.06 43.81
CA GLN A 385 -15.48 -37.93 44.64
C GLN A 385 -14.22 -37.25 44.10
N GLU A 386 -13.22 -38.02 43.66
CA GLU A 386 -12.02 -37.47 43.01
C GLU A 386 -12.41 -36.71 41.74
N LEU A 387 -13.26 -37.32 40.89
CA LEU A 387 -13.72 -36.70 39.65
C LEU A 387 -14.54 -35.42 39.90
N SER A 388 -15.43 -35.42 40.91
CA SER A 388 -16.20 -34.22 41.29
C SER A 388 -15.28 -33.10 41.78
N SER A 389 -14.26 -33.42 42.58
CA SER A 389 -13.26 -32.46 43.06
C SER A 389 -12.41 -31.88 41.93
N ASP A 390 -12.05 -32.68 40.92
CA ASP A 390 -11.29 -32.19 39.76
C ASP A 390 -12.14 -31.29 38.86
N ILE A 391 -13.42 -31.63 38.66
CA ILE A 391 -14.36 -30.77 37.91
C ILE A 391 -14.62 -29.46 38.65
N GLU A 392 -14.68 -29.45 39.99
CA GLU A 392 -14.78 -28.22 40.78
C GLU A 392 -13.58 -27.28 40.57
N GLN A 393 -12.37 -27.85 40.42
CA GLN A 393 -11.19 -27.08 40.07
C GLN A 393 -11.30 -26.50 38.65
N LEU A 394 -11.82 -27.25 37.67
CA LEU A 394 -12.09 -26.71 36.33
C LEU A 394 -13.07 -25.54 36.36
N ILE A 395 -14.18 -25.67 37.09
CA ILE A 395 -15.17 -24.61 37.29
C ILE A 395 -14.49 -23.35 37.85
N THR A 396 -13.63 -23.52 38.86
CA THR A 396 -12.89 -22.41 39.48
C THR A 396 -11.97 -21.71 38.48
N LEU A 397 -11.19 -22.47 37.69
CA LEU A 397 -10.29 -21.90 36.69
C LEU A 397 -11.04 -21.22 35.54
N PHE A 398 -12.14 -21.79 35.06
CA PHE A 398 -12.94 -21.17 33.99
C PHE A 398 -13.63 -19.89 34.46
N ASN A 399 -14.09 -19.84 35.71
CA ASN A 399 -14.56 -18.59 36.34
C ASN A 399 -13.45 -17.54 36.39
N GLN A 400 -12.24 -17.93 36.80
CA GLN A 400 -11.08 -17.05 36.84
C GLN A 400 -10.71 -16.53 35.45
N GLY A 401 -10.65 -17.40 34.44
CA GLY A 401 -10.42 -17.03 33.04
C GLY A 401 -11.49 -16.07 32.50
N ASN A 402 -12.77 -16.33 32.79
CA ASN A 402 -13.88 -15.42 32.45
C ASN A 402 -13.74 -14.04 33.09
N SER A 403 -13.26 -13.97 34.34
CA SER A 403 -12.99 -12.71 35.01
C SER A 403 -11.85 -11.94 34.32
N TYR A 404 -10.79 -12.61 33.89
CA TYR A 404 -9.68 -11.99 33.14
C TYR A 404 -10.13 -11.46 31.78
N LEU A 405 -10.88 -12.27 31.02
CA LEU A 405 -11.44 -11.85 29.72
C LEU A 405 -12.41 -10.68 29.87
N SER A 406 -13.24 -10.66 30.92
CA SER A 406 -14.15 -9.55 31.21
C SER A 406 -13.40 -8.25 31.51
N SER A 407 -12.33 -8.33 32.32
CA SER A 407 -11.46 -7.19 32.61
C SER A 407 -10.79 -6.67 31.35
N TYR A 408 -10.24 -7.58 30.53
CA TYR A 408 -9.60 -7.22 29.27
C TYR A 408 -10.59 -6.60 28.28
N LYS A 409 -11.82 -7.11 28.17
CA LYS A 409 -12.87 -6.49 27.35
C LYS A 409 -13.19 -5.06 27.80
N SER A 410 -13.29 -4.84 29.12
CA SER A 410 -13.52 -3.49 29.68
C SER A 410 -12.38 -2.54 29.33
N ASP A 411 -11.16 -3.04 29.41
CA ASP A 411 -9.93 -2.34 29.03
C ASP A 411 -9.94 -1.94 27.55
N LEU A 412 -10.24 -2.87 26.63
CA LEU A 412 -10.35 -2.58 25.21
C LEU A 412 -11.47 -1.58 24.89
N THR A 413 -12.60 -1.69 25.59
CA THR A 413 -13.72 -0.77 25.43
C THR A 413 -13.35 0.65 25.85
N THR A 414 -12.56 0.77 26.92
CA THR A 414 -12.03 2.06 27.40
C THR A 414 -11.07 2.66 26.38
N LEU A 415 -10.07 1.90 25.93
CA LEU A 415 -9.13 2.33 24.90
C LEU A 415 -9.83 2.78 23.61
N LYS A 416 -10.84 2.03 23.16
CA LYS A 416 -11.65 2.39 21.99
C LYS A 416 -12.36 3.73 22.19
N SER A 417 -12.96 3.93 23.37
CA SER A 417 -13.65 5.18 23.72
C SER A 417 -12.66 6.35 23.74
N ASP A 418 -11.50 6.17 24.35
CA ASP A 418 -10.48 7.19 24.48
C ASP A 418 -9.95 7.63 23.11
N VAL A 419 -9.62 6.68 22.22
CA VAL A 419 -9.21 6.99 20.85
C VAL A 419 -10.32 7.63 20.03
N SER A 420 -11.58 7.17 20.18
CA SER A 420 -12.73 7.77 19.48
C SER A 420 -12.96 9.25 19.85
N ASN A 421 -12.51 9.67 21.04
CA ASN A 421 -12.64 11.04 21.54
C ASN A 421 -11.44 11.93 21.18
N LEU A 422 -10.41 11.39 20.51
CA LEU A 422 -9.28 12.20 20.06
C LEU A 422 -9.72 13.19 18.98
N SER A 423 -9.20 14.42 19.08
CA SER A 423 -9.30 15.40 18.00
C SER A 423 -8.31 15.00 16.89
N VAL A 424 -8.81 14.31 15.86
CA VAL A 424 -7.98 13.81 14.76
C VAL A 424 -7.56 14.96 13.83
N PRO A 425 -6.26 15.22 13.64
CA PRO A 425 -5.78 16.16 12.64
C PRO A 425 -6.17 15.75 11.22
N SER A 426 -6.48 16.72 10.35
CA SER A 426 -6.87 16.46 8.97
C SER A 426 -5.81 15.63 8.24
N GLY A 427 -6.25 14.56 7.58
CA GLY A 427 -5.39 13.61 6.86
C GLY A 427 -5.03 12.38 7.68
N LEU A 428 -5.08 12.43 9.01
CA LEU A 428 -4.73 11.31 9.91
C LEU A 428 -5.90 10.38 10.24
N GLU A 429 -7.08 10.59 9.66
CA GLU A 429 -8.28 9.79 9.88
C GLU A 429 -8.05 8.31 9.54
N THR A 430 -7.17 8.03 8.58
CA THR A 430 -6.80 6.65 8.22
C THR A 430 -6.20 5.88 9.40
N TYR A 431 -5.32 6.51 10.20
CA TYR A 431 -4.72 5.87 11.38
C TYR A 431 -5.72 5.70 12.52
N ASN A 432 -6.57 6.70 12.73
CA ASN A 432 -7.66 6.60 13.70
C ASN A 432 -8.58 5.41 13.37
N ASN A 433 -9.03 5.34 12.12
CA ASN A 433 -9.93 4.30 11.64
C ASN A 433 -9.28 2.91 11.68
N GLN A 434 -7.98 2.81 11.36
CA GLN A 434 -7.22 1.56 11.50
C GLN A 434 -7.22 1.07 12.95
N TYR A 435 -6.89 1.94 13.92
CA TYR A 435 -6.93 1.58 15.34
C TYR A 435 -8.33 1.12 15.77
N LEU A 436 -9.36 1.93 15.47
CA LEU A 436 -10.74 1.64 15.87
C LEU A 436 -11.28 0.35 15.23
N SER A 437 -10.91 0.06 13.98
CA SER A 437 -11.29 -1.19 13.31
C SER A 437 -10.64 -2.41 13.98
N ASN A 438 -9.35 -2.32 14.29
CA ASN A 438 -8.62 -3.42 14.90
C ASN A 438 -9.07 -3.68 16.34
N ILE A 439 -9.27 -2.64 17.15
CA ILE A 439 -9.75 -2.81 18.53
C ILE A 439 -11.17 -3.39 18.58
N ASN A 440 -12.05 -3.01 17.63
CA ASN A 440 -13.37 -3.62 17.50
C ASN A 440 -13.28 -5.11 17.16
N THR A 441 -12.37 -5.46 16.24
CA THR A 441 -12.11 -6.85 15.87
C THR A 441 -11.67 -7.65 17.08
N GLN A 442 -10.78 -7.09 17.91
CA GLN A 442 -10.33 -7.74 19.14
C GLN A 442 -11.44 -7.91 20.18
N ILE A 443 -12.26 -6.87 20.42
CA ILE A 443 -13.42 -6.98 21.32
C ILE A 443 -14.36 -8.12 20.88
N ASN A 444 -14.61 -8.24 19.58
CA ASN A 444 -15.44 -9.32 19.04
C ASN A 444 -14.82 -10.71 19.27
N TYR A 445 -13.49 -10.85 19.16
CA TYR A 445 -12.83 -12.10 19.49
C TYR A 445 -12.94 -12.44 20.98
N VAL A 446 -12.76 -11.46 21.87
CA VAL A 446 -12.95 -11.67 23.32
C VAL A 446 -14.38 -12.12 23.62
N ASP A 447 -15.38 -11.55 22.94
CA ASP A 447 -16.78 -11.97 23.08
C ASP A 447 -17.03 -13.42 22.66
N ILE A 448 -16.43 -13.84 21.55
CA ILE A 448 -16.49 -15.23 21.08
C ILE A 448 -15.84 -16.17 22.12
N THR A 449 -14.67 -15.81 22.65
CA THR A 449 -13.98 -16.59 23.67
C THR A 449 -14.79 -16.70 24.95
N MET A 450 -15.32 -15.57 25.45
CA MET A 450 -16.14 -15.55 26.67
C MET A 450 -17.41 -16.40 26.52
N LYS A 451 -18.03 -16.39 25.34
CA LYS A 451 -19.19 -17.25 25.05
C LYS A 451 -18.81 -18.73 25.17
N TYR A 452 -17.69 -19.14 24.57
CA TYR A 452 -17.20 -20.51 24.63
C TYR A 452 -16.91 -20.95 26.08
N THR A 453 -16.12 -20.17 26.81
CA THR A 453 -15.74 -20.50 28.19
C THR A 453 -16.94 -20.51 29.14
N THR A 454 -17.93 -19.64 28.92
CA THR A 454 -19.20 -19.68 29.66
C THR A 454 -19.99 -20.96 29.39
N SER A 455 -20.04 -21.42 28.13
CA SER A 455 -20.69 -22.70 27.81
C SER A 455 -19.99 -23.89 28.47
N CYS A 456 -18.65 -23.94 28.44
CA CYS A 456 -17.88 -24.98 29.15
C CYS A 456 -18.16 -24.95 30.66
N LEU A 457 -18.19 -23.76 31.26
CA LEU A 457 -18.47 -23.59 32.69
C LEU A 457 -19.86 -24.16 33.08
N ASN A 458 -20.88 -23.89 32.27
CA ASN A 458 -22.22 -24.42 32.49
C ASN A 458 -22.21 -25.96 32.46
N ILE A 459 -21.54 -26.55 31.45
CA ILE A 459 -21.42 -28.00 31.32
C ILE A 459 -20.68 -28.61 32.51
N PHE A 460 -19.55 -28.04 32.92
CA PHE A 460 -18.80 -28.54 34.09
C PHE A 460 -19.64 -28.48 35.37
N THR A 461 -20.45 -27.43 35.53
CA THR A 461 -21.39 -27.31 36.65
C THR A 461 -22.43 -28.43 36.62
N GLU A 462 -23.00 -28.72 35.45
CA GLU A 462 -23.95 -29.82 35.29
C GLU A 462 -23.32 -31.20 35.53
N MET A 463 -22.09 -31.42 35.06
CA MET A 463 -21.33 -32.65 35.30
C MET A 463 -21.05 -32.85 36.79
N LYS A 464 -20.65 -31.80 37.50
CA LYS A 464 -20.41 -31.86 38.95
C LYS A 464 -21.70 -32.21 39.70
N ASP A 465 -22.80 -31.53 39.38
CA ASP A 465 -24.10 -31.83 39.97
C ASP A 465 -24.54 -33.27 39.71
N ALA A 466 -24.28 -33.79 38.50
CA ALA A 466 -24.59 -35.18 38.16
C ALA A 466 -23.77 -36.16 39.01
N LEU A 467 -22.47 -35.91 39.18
CA LEU A 467 -21.58 -36.74 40.01
C LEU A 467 -21.97 -36.73 41.49
N ASP A 468 -22.29 -35.55 42.04
CA ASP A 468 -22.67 -35.41 43.45
C ASP A 468 -23.99 -36.14 43.77
N ASN A 469 -24.87 -36.29 42.77
CA ASN A 469 -26.14 -37.00 42.88
C ASN A 469 -26.11 -38.44 42.34
N MET A 470 -24.97 -38.90 41.80
CA MET A 470 -24.82 -40.20 41.12
C MET A 470 -25.83 -40.39 39.95
N ASP A 471 -26.14 -39.32 39.22
CA ASP A 471 -27.04 -39.31 38.06
C ASP A 471 -26.26 -39.58 36.76
N ILE A 472 -26.25 -40.84 36.34
CA ILE A 472 -25.46 -41.31 35.18
C ILE A 472 -26.00 -40.73 33.87
N ASP A 473 -27.32 -40.68 33.69
CA ASP A 473 -27.96 -40.19 32.46
C ASP A 473 -27.62 -38.71 32.23
N LYS A 474 -27.64 -37.90 33.31
CA LYS A 474 -27.25 -36.49 33.25
C LYS A 474 -25.76 -36.34 32.95
N LEU A 475 -24.90 -37.18 33.52
CA LEU A 475 -23.46 -37.15 33.28
C LEU A 475 -23.10 -37.50 31.82
N GLU A 476 -23.74 -38.52 31.24
CA GLU A 476 -23.59 -38.89 29.83
C GLU A 476 -23.99 -37.73 28.92
N LYS A 477 -25.17 -37.13 29.17
CA LYS A 477 -25.65 -35.96 28.42
C LYS A 477 -24.68 -34.78 28.47
N SER A 478 -24.18 -34.41 29.65
CA SER A 478 -23.24 -33.29 29.77
C SER A 478 -21.88 -33.61 29.12
N THR A 479 -21.47 -34.87 29.06
CA THR A 479 -20.27 -35.30 28.33
C THR A 479 -20.44 -35.13 26.82
N ASP A 480 -21.58 -35.56 26.28
CA ASP A 480 -21.93 -35.35 24.85
C ASP A 480 -21.98 -33.86 24.50
N GLU A 481 -22.53 -33.02 25.38
CA GLU A 481 -22.54 -31.56 25.20
C GLU A 481 -21.12 -30.98 25.16
N LEU A 482 -20.22 -31.47 26.01
CA LEU A 482 -18.82 -31.04 26.03
C LEU A 482 -18.10 -31.40 24.73
N GLU A 483 -18.30 -32.61 24.22
CA GLU A 483 -17.71 -33.06 22.95
C GLU A 483 -18.19 -32.19 21.77
N ASN A 484 -19.47 -31.84 21.74
CA ASN A 484 -20.06 -31.02 20.69
C ASN A 484 -19.51 -29.59 20.70
N ILE A 485 -19.29 -28.98 21.87
CA ILE A 485 -18.74 -27.62 21.99
C ILE A 485 -17.25 -27.57 21.59
N GLY A 486 -16.51 -28.67 21.73
CA GLY A 486 -15.11 -28.74 21.29
C GLY A 486 -14.91 -28.39 19.80
N SER A 487 -15.93 -28.56 18.97
CA SER A 487 -15.90 -28.18 17.54
C SER A 487 -15.99 -26.66 17.30
N ASP A 488 -16.65 -25.91 18.20
CA ASP A 488 -16.77 -24.45 18.16
C ASP A 488 -15.45 -23.74 18.54
N GLY A 489 -14.57 -24.44 19.28
CA GLY A 489 -13.26 -23.93 19.73
C GLY A 489 -12.30 -23.56 18.60
N ASN A 490 -12.50 -24.08 17.38
CA ASN A 490 -11.72 -23.68 16.19
C ASN A 490 -11.85 -22.18 15.88
N SER A 491 -12.96 -21.56 16.27
CA SER A 491 -13.21 -20.11 16.07
C SER A 491 -12.36 -19.22 16.98
N ILE A 492 -11.77 -19.79 18.05
CA ILE A 492 -10.94 -19.09 19.06
C ILE A 492 -9.50 -18.88 18.58
N SER A 493 -9.04 -19.71 17.63
CA SER A 493 -7.67 -19.64 17.08
C SER A 493 -7.33 -18.34 16.33
N ASN A 494 -8.32 -17.46 16.07
CA ASN A 494 -8.14 -16.23 15.31
C ASN A 494 -7.83 -14.97 16.14
N ILE A 495 -7.71 -15.07 17.47
CA ILE A 495 -7.35 -13.93 18.35
C ILE A 495 -6.00 -13.30 17.93
N GLU A 496 -5.02 -14.10 17.48
CA GLU A 496 -3.72 -13.61 17.03
C GLU A 496 -3.80 -12.65 15.81
N ASN A 497 -4.82 -12.80 14.97
CA ASN A 497 -4.97 -11.95 13.78
C ASN A 497 -5.50 -10.55 14.15
N GLY A 498 -6.14 -10.37 15.32
CA GLY A 498 -6.53 -9.07 15.84
C GLY A 498 -5.34 -8.17 16.22
N ASN A 499 -4.26 -8.78 16.74
CA ASN A 499 -3.07 -8.05 17.20
C ASN A 499 -2.25 -7.47 16.06
N LYS A 500 -2.07 -8.24 14.97
CA LYS A 500 -1.22 -7.83 13.83
C LYS A 500 -1.56 -6.45 13.26
N GLY A 501 -2.83 -6.05 13.31
CA GLY A 501 -3.28 -4.76 12.80
C GLY A 501 -2.86 -3.57 13.67
N ILE A 502 -2.84 -3.73 15.00
CA ILE A 502 -2.36 -2.70 15.94
C ILE A 502 -0.83 -2.69 15.96
N ASP A 503 -0.17 -3.84 15.88
CA ASP A 503 1.30 -3.92 15.85
C ASP A 503 1.88 -3.25 14.58
N ASP A 504 1.25 -3.43 13.41
CA ASP A 504 1.60 -2.70 12.19
C ASP A 504 1.44 -1.19 12.38
N LEU A 505 0.31 -0.77 12.97
CA LEU A 505 0.05 0.64 13.22
C LEU A 505 1.08 1.22 14.18
N ASP A 506 1.38 0.53 15.28
CA ASP A 506 2.38 0.95 16.26
C ASP A 506 3.75 1.15 15.62
N THR A 507 4.19 0.16 14.83
CA THR A 507 5.45 0.20 14.10
C THR A 507 5.50 1.43 13.19
N ARG A 508 4.42 1.73 12.47
CA ARG A 508 4.36 2.87 11.54
C ARG A 508 4.35 4.21 12.27
N LEU A 509 3.64 4.33 13.39
CA LEU A 509 3.65 5.53 14.23
C LEU A 509 5.03 5.75 14.85
N GLY A 510 5.67 4.69 15.35
CA GLY A 510 7.05 4.72 15.86
C GLY A 510 8.06 5.13 14.80
N ASN A 511 7.94 4.60 13.59
CA ASN A 511 8.76 5.00 12.44
C ASN A 511 8.55 6.48 12.09
N ALA A 512 7.30 6.97 12.11
CA ALA A 512 7.02 8.38 11.88
C ALA A 512 7.72 9.26 12.92
N LEU A 513 7.55 8.98 14.22
CA LEU A 513 8.21 9.74 15.29
C LEU A 513 9.74 9.68 15.18
N THR A 514 10.30 8.54 14.79
CA THR A 514 11.74 8.38 14.54
C THR A 514 12.19 9.28 13.37
N SER A 515 11.48 9.26 12.24
CA SER A 515 11.78 10.12 11.09
C SER A 515 11.66 11.61 11.43
N TYR A 516 10.69 12.00 12.27
CA TYR A 516 10.57 13.36 12.78
C TYR A 516 11.78 13.79 13.61
N GLN A 517 12.32 12.90 14.46
CA GLN A 517 13.50 13.17 15.29
C GLN A 517 14.82 13.22 14.50
N GLN A 518 14.89 12.55 13.35
CA GLN A 518 16.09 12.55 12.49
C GLN A 518 16.29 13.87 11.72
N GLN A 519 15.24 14.69 11.59
CA GLN A 519 15.25 15.97 10.88
C GLN A 519 15.58 17.13 11.82
#